data_AF-A0A1E3X5S9-F1
#
_entry.id   AF-A0A1E3X5S9-F1
#
_cell.length_a   1.000
_cell.length_b   1.000
_cell.length_c   1.000
_cell.angle_alpha   90.00
_cell.angle_beta   90.00
_cell.angle_gamma   90.00
#
_symmetry.space_group_name_H-M   'P 1'
#
loop_
_entity.id
_entity.type
_entity.pdbx_description
1 polymer ?
#
loop_
_entity_poly.entity_id
_entity_poly.type
_entity_poly.pdbx_seq_one_letter_code
_entity_poly.pdbx_strand_id
1 'polypeptide(L)'
;MTILTANIDDPGSYGRIIRDKNGEIKKITEEADANPDEKTIKEINSGIYVFNAQPLFDALKLIKQNDRKKEYYLTDIIYILYKMKKKIESLCIEDSSQISGINTQKELVKVAKVAQTEILSKLMDGGVTIVDPSNTLVETGAKIGSGTIIYPNTYISRYSIVGKGCRIGPFVSLKGNIRLGDGCEMGYITGLN
;
A
#
# COMPACT_ATOMS: atom_id res chain seq x y z
N MET A 1 -17.23 -15.89 5.96
CA MET A 1 -16.22 -14.80 5.97
C MET A 1 -15.51 -14.81 4.64
N THR A 2 -14.91 -13.69 4.27
CA THR A 2 -14.10 -13.58 3.06
C THR A 2 -12.72 -13.06 3.43
N ILE A 3 -11.69 -13.64 2.82
CA ILE A 3 -10.30 -13.22 2.95
C ILE A 3 -9.78 -12.75 1.59
N LEU A 4 -9.03 -11.66 1.56
CA LEU A 4 -8.32 -11.25 0.36
C LEU A 4 -6.97 -11.99 0.32
N THR A 5 -6.63 -12.64 -0.79
CA THR A 5 -5.38 -13.38 -0.98
C THR A 5 -4.65 -12.90 -2.23
N ALA A 6 -3.38 -13.25 -2.39
CA ALA A 6 -2.67 -13.10 -3.66
C ALA A 6 -1.67 -14.24 -3.86
N ASN A 7 -1.29 -14.49 -5.10
CA ASN A 7 -0.19 -15.37 -5.43
C ASN A 7 1.07 -14.52 -5.68
N ILE A 8 2.14 -14.79 -4.94
CA ILE A 8 3.43 -14.11 -5.13
C ILE A 8 4.57 -15.13 -5.22
N ASP A 9 5.58 -14.80 -6.02
CA ASP A 9 6.70 -15.73 -6.27
C ASP A 9 7.60 -15.92 -5.06
N ASP A 10 7.88 -14.85 -4.33
CA ASP A 10 8.60 -14.87 -3.06
C ASP A 10 7.66 -14.44 -1.93
N PRO A 11 7.06 -15.41 -1.21
CA PRO A 11 6.09 -15.13 -0.17
C PRO A 11 6.69 -14.58 1.14
N GLY A 12 8.01 -14.49 1.27
CA GLY A 12 8.68 -13.76 2.36
C GLY A 12 8.08 -14.00 3.75
N SER A 13 7.68 -12.93 4.44
CA SER A 13 7.13 -12.96 5.80
C SER A 13 5.63 -13.23 5.89
N TYR A 14 4.91 -13.41 4.77
CA TYR A 14 3.45 -13.51 4.78
C TYR A 14 2.95 -14.87 5.31
N GLY A 15 1.77 -14.89 5.93
CA GLY A 15 1.09 -16.15 6.25
C GLY A 15 0.65 -16.91 4.98
N ARG A 16 0.74 -18.24 5.00
CA ARG A 16 0.40 -19.13 3.88
C ARG A 16 -1.04 -19.62 3.98
N ILE A 17 -1.78 -19.57 2.86
CA ILE A 17 -3.15 -20.09 2.76
C ILE A 17 -3.09 -21.61 2.58
N ILE A 18 -3.53 -22.35 3.59
CA ILE A 18 -3.55 -23.82 3.53
C ILE A 18 -4.95 -24.27 3.16
N ARG A 19 -5.07 -24.93 2.01
CA ARG A 19 -6.32 -25.51 1.51
C ARG A 19 -6.41 -27.00 1.83
N ASP A 20 -7.63 -27.49 2.00
CA ASP A 20 -7.90 -28.92 2.11
C ASP A 20 -7.99 -29.60 0.73
N LYS A 21 -8.30 -30.89 0.72
CA LYS A 21 -8.43 -31.69 -0.51
C LYS A 21 -9.59 -31.25 -1.42
N ASN A 22 -10.56 -30.52 -0.90
CA ASN A 22 -11.70 -29.99 -1.64
C ASN A 22 -11.42 -28.56 -2.15
N GLY A 23 -10.24 -28.00 -1.86
CA GLY A 23 -9.88 -26.63 -2.19
C GLY A 23 -10.39 -25.59 -1.19
N GLU A 24 -11.04 -26.00 -0.11
CA GLU A 24 -11.53 -25.07 0.92
C GLU A 24 -10.38 -24.58 1.80
N ILE A 25 -10.46 -23.34 2.27
CA ILE A 25 -9.44 -22.79 3.17
C ILE A 25 -9.60 -23.45 4.53
N LYS A 26 -8.55 -24.17 4.93
CA LYS A 26 -8.50 -24.91 6.19
C LYS A 26 -7.89 -24.09 7.31
N LYS A 27 -6.77 -23.42 7.06
CA LYS A 27 -6.05 -22.59 8.04
C LYS A 27 -5.12 -21.61 7.33
N ILE A 28 -4.58 -20.68 8.10
CA ILE A 28 -3.41 -19.89 7.72
C ILE A 28 -2.25 -20.34 8.61
N THR A 29 -1.07 -20.49 8.04
CA THR A 29 0.16 -20.73 8.81
C THR A 29 1.10 -19.54 8.64
N GLU A 30 1.48 -18.88 9.73
CA GLU A 30 2.46 -17.77 9.70
C GLU A 30 3.84 -18.26 9.23
N GLU A 31 4.62 -17.41 8.55
CA GLU A 31 5.97 -17.77 8.04
C GLU A 31 6.89 -18.35 9.12
N ALA A 32 6.78 -17.81 10.34
CA ALA A 32 7.56 -18.29 11.47
C ALA A 32 7.26 -19.76 11.76
N ASP A 33 5.99 -20.15 11.73
CA ASP A 33 5.50 -21.46 12.18
C ASP A 33 5.26 -22.43 11.01
N ALA A 34 5.50 -21.99 9.77
CA ALA A 34 5.38 -22.79 8.57
C ALA A 34 6.52 -23.82 8.45
N ASN A 35 6.14 -25.04 8.12
CA ASN A 35 7.10 -26.10 7.76
C ASN A 35 7.66 -25.89 6.33
N PRO A 36 8.74 -26.60 5.93
CA PRO A 36 9.35 -26.41 4.61
C PRO A 36 8.39 -26.55 3.44
N ASP A 37 7.43 -27.48 3.49
CA ASP A 37 6.45 -27.66 2.42
C ASP A 37 5.46 -26.50 2.38
N GLU A 38 4.94 -26.08 3.54
CA GLU A 38 4.05 -24.93 3.65
C GLU A 38 4.73 -23.64 3.14
N LYS A 39 6.04 -23.46 3.37
CA LYS A 39 6.78 -22.28 2.90
C LYS A 39 6.83 -22.16 1.38
N THR A 40 6.68 -23.26 0.64
CA THR A 40 6.63 -23.27 -0.83
C THR A 40 5.30 -22.75 -1.39
N ILE A 41 4.26 -22.65 -0.57
CA ILE A 41 2.96 -22.16 -0.98
C ILE A 41 3.08 -20.68 -1.35
N LYS A 42 2.62 -20.34 -2.55
CA LYS A 42 2.65 -18.98 -3.10
C LYS A 42 1.41 -18.15 -2.77
N GLU A 43 0.31 -18.80 -2.38
CA GLU A 43 -0.91 -18.11 -1.98
C GLU A 43 -0.74 -17.56 -0.56
N ILE A 44 -0.73 -16.23 -0.45
CA ILE A 44 -0.47 -15.51 0.79
C ILE A 44 -1.74 -14.87 1.37
N ASN A 45 -1.71 -14.72 2.69
CA ASN A 45 -2.65 -13.93 3.46
C ASN A 45 -2.33 -12.43 3.34
N SER A 46 -3.30 -11.62 2.88
CA SER A 46 -3.17 -10.16 2.85
C SER A 46 -3.33 -9.48 4.21
N GLY A 47 -3.92 -10.16 5.19
CA GLY A 47 -4.38 -9.55 6.44
C GLY A 47 -5.69 -8.75 6.32
N ILE A 48 -6.34 -8.76 5.14
CA ILE A 48 -7.61 -8.09 4.89
C ILE A 48 -8.73 -9.12 4.86
N TYR A 49 -9.75 -8.88 5.69
CA TYR A 49 -10.84 -9.81 5.91
C TYR A 49 -12.18 -9.09 6.00
N VAL A 50 -13.25 -9.81 5.63
CA VAL A 50 -14.64 -9.41 5.84
C VAL A 50 -15.36 -10.50 6.64
N PHE A 51 -15.94 -10.10 7.77
CA PHE A 51 -16.61 -11.02 8.69
C PHE A 51 -18.07 -10.68 8.90
N ASN A 52 -18.87 -11.72 9.13
CA ASN A 52 -20.08 -11.58 9.93
C ASN A 52 -19.65 -11.41 11.39
N ALA A 53 -20.15 -10.37 12.06
CA ALA A 53 -19.70 -9.99 13.40
C ALA A 53 -19.86 -11.11 14.44
N GLN A 54 -21.03 -11.74 14.52
CA GLN A 54 -21.29 -12.76 15.54
C GLN A 54 -20.35 -13.99 15.42
N PRO A 55 -20.22 -14.65 14.23
CA PRO A 55 -19.24 -15.72 14.07
C PRO A 55 -17.79 -15.33 14.39
N LEU A 56 -17.40 -14.08 14.12
CA LEU A 56 -16.07 -13.57 14.47
C LEU A 56 -15.88 -13.57 15.99
N PHE A 57 -16.80 -12.96 16.74
CA PHE A 57 -16.69 -12.90 18.20
C PHE A 57 -16.74 -14.27 18.86
N ASP A 58 -17.52 -15.20 18.32
CA ASP A 58 -17.54 -16.58 18.80
C ASP A 58 -16.20 -17.29 18.56
N ALA A 59 -15.57 -17.07 17.40
CA ALA A 59 -14.26 -17.64 17.09
C ALA A 59 -13.13 -17.00 17.91
N LEU A 60 -13.15 -15.68 18.13
CA LEU A 60 -12.13 -14.95 18.90
C LEU A 60 -11.99 -15.50 20.33
N LYS A 61 -13.09 -15.92 20.96
CA LYS A 61 -13.09 -16.53 22.31
C LYS A 61 -12.34 -17.87 22.38
N LEU A 62 -12.12 -18.51 21.24
CA LEU A 62 -11.50 -19.83 21.13
C LEU A 62 -10.03 -19.75 20.73
N ILE A 63 -9.51 -18.57 20.39
CA ILE A 63 -8.09 -18.40 20.08
C ILE A 63 -7.29 -18.66 21.34
N LYS A 64 -6.20 -19.43 21.17
CA LYS A 64 -5.23 -19.69 22.22
C LYS A 64 -3.97 -18.92 21.94
N GLN A 65 -3.27 -18.54 23.01
CA GLN A 65 -1.96 -17.94 22.91
C GLN A 65 -0.98 -18.95 22.29
N ASN A 66 -0.20 -18.53 21.31
CA ASN A 66 0.81 -19.40 20.70
C ASN A 66 1.99 -19.64 21.64
N ASP A 67 2.65 -20.78 21.50
CA ASP A 67 3.74 -21.13 22.42
C ASP A 67 5.02 -20.34 22.18
N ARG A 68 5.22 -19.86 20.94
CA ARG A 68 6.47 -19.28 20.50
C ARG A 68 6.60 -17.78 20.78
N LYS A 69 5.62 -16.97 20.35
CA LYS A 69 5.64 -15.51 20.56
C LYS A 69 4.79 -15.07 21.75
N LYS A 70 4.03 -15.99 22.34
CA LYS A 70 3.04 -15.68 23.38
C LYS A 70 2.01 -14.65 22.89
N GLU A 71 1.60 -14.77 21.63
CA GLU A 71 0.64 -13.89 20.96
C GLU A 71 -0.66 -14.63 20.62
N TYR A 72 -1.76 -13.89 20.46
CA TYR A 72 -3.02 -14.40 19.92
C TYR A 72 -3.09 -14.05 18.44
N TYR A 73 -2.99 -15.04 17.55
CA TYR A 73 -3.06 -14.79 16.12
C TYR A 73 -4.50 -14.70 15.66
N LEU A 74 -4.86 -13.56 15.06
CA LEU A 74 -6.16 -13.41 14.40
C LEU A 74 -6.34 -14.48 13.31
N THR A 75 -5.26 -14.91 12.67
CA THR A 75 -5.27 -15.93 11.62
C THR A 75 -5.73 -17.32 12.11
N ASP A 76 -5.66 -17.60 13.42
CA ASP A 76 -6.15 -18.87 13.99
C ASP A 76 -7.68 -19.02 13.89
N ILE A 77 -8.42 -17.91 13.75
CA ILE A 77 -9.88 -17.97 13.56
C ILE A 77 -10.27 -18.74 12.30
N ILE A 78 -9.40 -18.80 11.29
CA ILE A 78 -9.67 -19.52 10.05
C ILE A 78 -9.87 -21.00 10.35
N TYR A 79 -8.95 -21.60 11.13
CA TYR A 79 -9.06 -23.00 11.50
C TYR A 79 -10.24 -23.25 12.43
N ILE A 80 -10.52 -22.33 13.36
CA ILE A 80 -11.67 -22.41 14.25
C ILE A 80 -12.99 -22.39 13.46
N LEU A 81 -13.14 -21.43 12.54
CA LEU A 81 -14.33 -21.30 11.68
C LEU A 81 -14.47 -22.50 10.75
N TYR A 82 -13.37 -23.03 10.22
CA TYR A 82 -13.35 -24.26 9.42
C TYR A 82 -13.87 -25.45 10.24
N LYS A 83 -13.40 -25.63 11.50
CA LYS A 83 -13.90 -26.67 12.40
C LYS A 83 -15.38 -26.51 12.76
N MET A 84 -15.85 -25.27 12.84
CA MET A 84 -17.27 -24.93 13.04
C MET A 84 -18.12 -25.09 11.77
N LYS A 85 -17.53 -25.57 10.65
CA LYS A 85 -18.19 -25.71 9.34
C LYS A 85 -18.83 -24.40 8.86
N LYS A 86 -18.21 -23.26 9.17
CA LYS A 86 -18.61 -21.96 8.64
C LYS A 86 -18.05 -21.79 7.23
N LYS A 87 -18.77 -21.07 6.37
CA LYS A 87 -18.31 -20.75 5.01
C LYS A 87 -17.14 -19.77 5.06
N ILE A 88 -16.02 -20.15 4.45
CA ILE A 88 -14.80 -19.35 4.29
C ILE A 88 -14.50 -19.24 2.81
N GLU A 89 -14.51 -18.03 2.26
CA GLU A 89 -14.20 -17.77 0.85
C GLU A 89 -12.97 -16.89 0.73
N SER A 90 -12.24 -17.02 -0.37
CA SER A 90 -11.14 -16.12 -0.73
C SER A 90 -11.45 -15.34 -1.99
N LEU A 91 -11.00 -14.10 -2.03
CA LEU A 91 -10.84 -13.33 -3.26
C LEU A 91 -9.34 -13.20 -3.54
N CYS A 92 -8.86 -13.88 -4.59
CA CYS A 92 -7.47 -13.74 -5.01
C CYS A 92 -7.36 -12.55 -5.96
N ILE A 93 -6.50 -11.58 -5.64
CA ILE A 93 -6.24 -10.44 -6.52
C ILE A 93 -5.12 -10.73 -7.51
N GLU A 94 -5.18 -10.08 -8.66
CA GLU A 94 -4.17 -10.18 -9.71
C GLU A 94 -2.94 -9.32 -9.38
N ASP A 95 -3.17 -8.08 -8.94
CA ASP A 95 -2.13 -7.13 -8.58
C ASP A 95 -1.79 -7.19 -7.09
N SER A 96 -0.80 -8.00 -6.74
CA SER A 96 -0.34 -8.18 -5.36
C SER A 96 0.28 -6.90 -4.75
N SER A 97 0.61 -5.89 -5.55
CA SER A 97 1.13 -4.61 -5.04
C SER A 97 0.09 -3.88 -4.16
N GLN A 98 -1.19 -4.11 -4.40
CA GLN A 98 -2.30 -3.47 -3.66
C GLN A 98 -2.45 -3.97 -2.23
N ILE A 99 -1.93 -5.15 -1.92
CA ILE A 99 -1.98 -5.76 -0.57
C ILE A 99 -0.61 -5.89 0.07
N SER A 100 0.41 -5.32 -0.57
CA SER A 100 1.78 -5.43 -0.08
C SER A 100 1.90 -4.73 1.28
N GLY A 101 2.13 -5.52 2.32
CA GLY A 101 2.49 -5.04 3.65
C GLY A 101 3.87 -4.38 3.63
N ILE A 102 4.09 -3.48 4.59
CA ILE A 102 5.37 -2.79 4.78
C ILE A 102 5.91 -3.20 6.15
N ASN A 103 6.85 -4.12 6.14
CA ASN A 103 7.52 -4.65 7.34
C ASN A 103 8.93 -4.10 7.51
N THR A 104 9.56 -3.60 6.44
CA THR A 104 10.93 -3.07 6.47
C THR A 104 11.03 -1.67 5.87
N GLN A 105 12.07 -0.92 6.23
CA GLN A 105 12.35 0.39 5.60
C GLN A 105 12.61 0.27 4.10
N LYS A 106 13.19 -0.86 3.65
CA LYS A 106 13.40 -1.13 2.22
C LYS A 106 12.07 -1.29 1.49
N GLU A 107 11.10 -1.97 2.10
CA GLU A 107 9.73 -2.08 1.56
C GLU A 107 9.04 -0.72 1.55
N LEU A 108 9.19 0.09 2.60
CA LEU A 108 8.62 1.43 2.67
C LEU A 108 9.08 2.31 1.49
N VAL A 109 10.37 2.29 1.19
CA VAL A 109 10.93 3.05 0.06
C VAL A 109 10.34 2.58 -1.27
N LYS A 110 10.14 1.27 -1.47
CA LYS A 110 9.51 0.74 -2.68
C LYS A 110 8.07 1.23 -2.83
N VAL A 111 7.25 1.11 -1.77
CA VAL A 111 5.85 1.56 -1.81
C VAL A 111 5.74 3.07 -1.97
N ALA A 112 6.60 3.84 -1.31
CA ALA A 112 6.64 5.30 -1.48
C ALA A 112 6.92 5.72 -2.93
N LYS A 113 7.79 4.97 -3.64
CA LYS A 113 8.07 5.23 -5.06
C LYS A 113 6.85 4.95 -5.96
N VAL A 114 6.11 3.87 -5.69
CA VAL A 114 4.85 3.56 -6.40
C VAL A 114 3.84 4.68 -6.16
N ALA A 115 3.63 5.07 -4.91
CA ALA A 115 2.71 6.16 -4.56
C ALA A 115 3.11 7.50 -5.21
N GLN A 116 4.40 7.86 -5.23
CA GLN A 116 4.87 9.05 -5.94
C GLN A 116 4.57 8.96 -7.43
N THR A 117 4.83 7.82 -8.06
CA THR A 117 4.54 7.62 -9.49
C THR A 117 3.07 7.85 -9.79
N GLU A 118 2.16 7.34 -8.97
CA GLU A 118 0.72 7.57 -9.13
C GLU A 118 0.30 9.03 -8.94
N ILE A 119 0.86 9.71 -7.94
CA ILE A 119 0.58 11.13 -7.68
C ILE A 119 1.00 11.98 -8.88
N LEU A 120 2.24 11.78 -9.36
CA LEU A 120 2.79 12.51 -10.49
C LEU A 120 2.04 12.19 -11.78
N SER A 121 1.66 10.92 -12.02
CA SER A 121 0.84 10.53 -13.17
C SER A 121 -0.49 11.29 -13.19
N LYS A 122 -1.22 11.32 -12.06
CA LYS A 122 -2.51 12.04 -11.97
C LYS A 122 -2.37 13.54 -12.23
N LEU A 123 -1.25 14.15 -11.83
CA LEU A 123 -0.97 15.55 -12.13
C LEU A 123 -0.67 15.78 -13.62
N MET A 124 0.11 14.89 -14.22
CA MET A 124 0.40 14.92 -15.66
C MET A 124 -0.86 14.72 -16.50
N ASP A 125 -1.73 13.78 -16.12
CA ASP A 125 -3.05 13.57 -16.73
C ASP A 125 -3.94 14.82 -16.60
N GLY A 126 -3.75 15.60 -15.52
CA GLY A 126 -4.38 16.90 -15.29
C GLY A 126 -3.75 18.07 -16.06
N GLY A 127 -2.77 17.83 -16.93
CA GLY A 127 -2.12 18.83 -17.76
C GLY A 127 -0.96 19.58 -17.10
N VAL A 128 -0.35 19.02 -16.05
CA VAL A 128 0.88 19.56 -15.44
C VAL A 128 2.10 18.92 -16.08
N THR A 129 3.09 19.73 -16.46
CA THR A 129 4.36 19.19 -16.97
C THR A 129 5.31 18.95 -15.80
N ILE A 130 5.78 17.72 -15.65
CA ILE A 130 6.80 17.35 -14.65
C ILE A 130 8.07 16.98 -15.42
N VAL A 131 9.07 17.87 -15.38
CA VAL A 131 10.27 17.76 -16.22
C VAL A 131 11.09 16.54 -15.87
N ASP A 132 11.19 16.23 -14.57
CA ASP A 132 11.90 15.04 -14.08
C ASP A 132 11.11 14.41 -12.93
N PRO A 133 10.23 13.43 -13.22
CA PRO A 133 9.45 12.73 -12.20
C PRO A 133 10.31 11.98 -11.18
N SER A 134 11.53 11.58 -11.54
CA SER A 134 12.42 10.82 -10.64
C SER A 134 13.04 11.69 -9.54
N ASN A 135 13.17 12.99 -9.80
CA ASN A 135 13.71 13.99 -8.87
C ASN A 135 12.65 15.02 -8.42
N THR A 136 11.36 14.71 -8.54
CA THR A 136 10.26 15.55 -8.09
C THR A 136 9.45 14.83 -7.02
N LEU A 137 9.13 15.52 -5.93
CA LEU A 137 8.33 14.97 -4.85
C LEU A 137 7.09 15.83 -4.63
N VAL A 138 5.91 15.23 -4.76
CA VAL A 138 4.65 15.89 -4.45
C VAL A 138 3.91 15.04 -3.43
N GLU A 139 3.51 15.64 -2.32
CA GLU A 139 2.70 14.94 -1.33
C GLU A 139 1.23 14.86 -1.76
N THR A 140 0.57 13.76 -1.38
CA THR A 140 -0.87 13.58 -1.57
C THR A 140 -1.65 14.75 -1.00
N GLY A 141 -2.56 15.31 -1.81
CA GLY A 141 -3.43 16.42 -1.44
C GLY A 141 -2.92 17.81 -1.86
N ALA A 142 -1.71 17.92 -2.43
CA ALA A 142 -1.34 19.11 -3.18
C ALA A 142 -2.22 19.27 -4.43
N LYS A 143 -2.55 20.51 -4.79
CA LYS A 143 -3.33 20.85 -5.98
C LYS A 143 -2.50 21.73 -6.89
N ILE A 144 -2.41 21.36 -8.17
CA ILE A 144 -1.59 22.07 -9.15
C ILE A 144 -2.42 22.27 -10.40
N GLY A 145 -2.57 23.52 -10.84
CA GLY A 145 -3.36 23.86 -12.01
C GLY A 145 -2.68 23.45 -13.32
N SER A 146 -3.49 23.11 -14.32
CA SER A 146 -3.06 22.78 -15.68
C SER A 146 -2.15 23.85 -16.29
N GLY A 147 -1.21 23.43 -17.15
CA GLY A 147 -0.24 24.31 -17.80
C GLY A 147 0.94 24.71 -16.91
N THR A 148 0.93 24.32 -15.62
CA THR A 148 2.07 24.51 -14.72
C THR A 148 3.20 23.55 -15.08
N ILE A 149 4.44 24.05 -15.00
CA ILE A 149 5.67 23.28 -15.21
C ILE A 149 6.40 23.15 -13.88
N ILE A 150 6.73 21.92 -13.50
CA ILE A 150 7.53 21.58 -12.33
C ILE A 150 8.90 21.11 -12.80
N TYR A 151 9.93 21.87 -12.44
CA TYR A 151 11.32 21.57 -12.75
C TYR A 151 11.94 20.62 -11.71
N PRO A 152 13.07 19.97 -12.03
CA PRO A 152 13.69 18.95 -11.18
C PRO A 152 14.06 19.45 -9.78
N ASN A 153 14.22 18.52 -8.84
CA ASN A 153 14.57 18.78 -7.44
C ASN A 153 13.56 19.66 -6.71
N THR A 154 12.27 19.54 -7.07
CA THR A 154 11.19 20.32 -6.46
C THR A 154 10.40 19.44 -5.48
N TYR A 155 10.14 19.99 -4.30
CA TYR A 155 9.26 19.41 -3.29
C TYR A 155 8.02 20.28 -3.08
N ILE A 156 6.84 19.67 -3.14
CA ILE A 156 5.55 20.33 -2.87
C ILE A 156 4.81 19.55 -1.78
N SER A 157 4.65 20.18 -0.63
CA SER A 157 3.94 19.59 0.51
C SER A 157 2.42 19.53 0.31
N ARG A 158 1.78 18.66 1.10
CA ARG A 158 0.32 18.51 1.10
C ARG A 158 -0.38 19.84 1.35
N TYR A 159 -1.58 19.99 0.80
CA TYR A 159 -2.41 21.20 0.90
C TYR A 159 -1.84 22.47 0.24
N SER A 160 -0.65 22.42 -0.34
CA SER A 160 -0.21 23.48 -1.24
C SER A 160 -1.13 23.58 -2.45
N ILE A 161 -1.48 24.79 -2.84
CA ILE A 161 -2.30 25.11 -4.02
C ILE A 161 -1.44 25.95 -4.94
N VAL A 162 -1.11 25.39 -6.10
CA VAL A 162 -0.43 26.09 -7.20
C VAL A 162 -1.44 26.34 -8.30
N GLY A 163 -1.56 27.58 -8.74
CA GLY A 163 -2.43 27.99 -9.85
C GLY A 163 -2.05 27.36 -11.20
N LYS A 164 -2.69 27.83 -12.26
CA LYS A 164 -2.43 27.44 -13.65
C LYS A 164 -1.22 28.18 -14.22
N GLY A 165 -0.53 27.54 -15.16
CA GLY A 165 0.53 28.21 -15.93
C GLY A 165 1.74 28.66 -15.10
N CYS A 166 1.95 28.08 -13.91
CA CYS A 166 3.08 28.43 -13.06
C CYS A 166 4.38 27.78 -13.54
N ARG A 167 5.52 28.30 -13.08
CA ARG A 167 6.85 27.70 -13.26
C ARG A 167 7.49 27.52 -11.89
N ILE A 168 7.61 26.27 -11.44
CA ILE A 168 8.09 25.96 -10.08
C ILE A 168 9.37 25.13 -10.17
N GLY A 169 10.42 25.59 -9.51
CA GLY A 169 11.75 24.98 -9.52
C GLY A 169 12.70 25.59 -10.56
N PRO A 170 13.89 24.99 -10.73
CA PRO A 170 14.38 23.84 -9.96
C PRO A 170 14.74 24.20 -8.51
N PHE A 171 14.96 23.19 -7.67
CA PHE A 171 15.41 23.33 -6.27
C PHE A 171 14.47 24.12 -5.35
N VAL A 172 13.16 24.10 -5.64
CA VAL A 172 12.15 24.76 -4.80
C VAL A 172 11.56 23.78 -3.79
N SER A 173 11.35 24.26 -2.57
CA SER A 173 10.67 23.50 -1.52
C SER A 173 9.48 24.31 -0.98
N LEU A 174 8.26 23.95 -1.39
CA LEU A 174 7.02 24.53 -0.88
C LEU A 174 6.59 23.75 0.36
N LYS A 175 7.00 24.21 1.54
CA LYS A 175 6.67 23.60 2.84
C LYS A 175 5.48 24.30 3.50
N GLY A 176 4.45 23.55 3.87
CA GLY A 176 3.24 24.03 4.52
C GLY A 176 2.11 24.32 3.53
N ASN A 177 1.12 25.13 3.97
CA ASN A 177 -0.08 25.41 3.20
C ASN A 177 0.12 26.59 2.24
N ILE A 178 1.05 26.47 1.30
CA ILE A 178 1.39 27.55 0.36
C ILE A 178 0.28 27.72 -0.68
N ARG A 179 -0.02 28.97 -1.03
CA ARG A 179 -0.95 29.31 -2.11
C ARG A 179 -0.25 30.21 -3.12
N LEU A 180 -0.10 29.72 -4.35
CA LEU A 180 0.39 30.49 -5.49
C LEU A 180 -0.77 30.73 -6.45
N GLY A 181 -0.90 31.97 -6.90
CA GLY A 181 -1.86 32.33 -7.94
C GLY A 181 -1.46 31.77 -9.31
N ASP A 182 -2.26 32.08 -10.32
CA ASP A 182 -1.95 31.72 -11.71
C ASP A 182 -0.73 32.48 -12.22
N GLY A 183 0.07 31.85 -13.08
CA GLY A 183 1.24 32.45 -13.73
C GLY A 183 2.42 32.78 -12.81
N CYS A 184 2.41 32.30 -11.55
CA CYS A 184 3.52 32.53 -10.64
C CYS A 184 4.78 31.78 -11.07
N GLU A 185 5.93 32.42 -10.87
CA GLU A 185 7.25 31.82 -11.08
C GLU A 185 8.01 31.77 -9.76
N MET A 186 8.51 30.59 -9.39
CA MET A 186 9.34 30.36 -8.22
C MET A 186 10.47 29.41 -8.60
N GLY A 187 11.72 29.82 -8.39
CA GLY A 187 12.89 29.03 -8.78
C GLY A 187 14.19 29.76 -8.48
N TYR A 188 15.32 29.12 -8.73
CA TYR A 188 16.59 29.84 -8.80
C TYR A 188 16.56 30.79 -9.99
N ILE A 189 16.32 32.07 -9.72
CA ILE A 189 16.50 33.13 -10.71
C ILE A 189 18.00 33.42 -10.79
N THR A 190 18.75 32.65 -11.59
CA THR A 190 19.99 33.21 -12.14
C THR A 190 19.59 34.12 -13.29
N GLY A 191 19.38 35.40 -12.97
CA GLY A 191 19.14 36.41 -13.98
C GLY A 191 20.36 36.51 -14.91
N LEU A 192 20.16 36.18 -16.18
CA LEU A 192 20.83 36.86 -17.28
C LEU A 192 19.72 37.33 -18.21
N ASN A 193 19.45 38.63 -18.13
CA ASN A 193 18.70 39.37 -19.15
C ASN A 193 19.36 39.20 -20.52
#